data_AF-A0AAW9BAJ2-F1
#
_entry.id   AF-A0AAW9BAJ2-F1
#
_cell.length_a   1.000
_cell.length_b   1.000
_cell.length_c   1.000
_cell.angle_alpha   90.00
_cell.angle_beta   90.00
_cell.angle_gamma   90.00
#
_symmetry.space_group_name_H-M   'P 1'
#
loop_
_entity.id
_entity.type
_entity.pdbx_description
1 polymer ?
#
loop_
_entity_poly.entity_id
_entity_poly.type
_entity_poly.pdbx_seq_one_letter_code
_entity_poly.pdbx_strand_id
1 'polypeptide(L)'
;MQKFLGVLTILVCVFGGYMWAGGKLGAIWQPAEFLIIIGAAAGSLIIGNPPHVLKEMRQQVPATIKGPTEEYEYYMELMALLNNLLETARSRGFKFLDSHIEAPEQSSIFLMFPQVSEDHRLISFITD
;
A
#
# COMPACT_ATOMS: atom_id res chain seq x y z
N MET A 1 -0.60 -11.75 -7.39
CA MET A 1 -0.12 -12.89 -8.21
C MET A 1 1.10 -12.56 -9.07
N GLN A 2 1.13 -11.47 -9.85
CA GLN A 2 2.25 -11.14 -10.74
C GLN A 2 3.62 -11.03 -10.03
N LYS A 3 3.67 -10.41 -8.84
CA LYS A 3 4.89 -10.31 -8.02
C LYS A 3 5.51 -11.68 -7.71
N PHE A 4 4.67 -12.67 -7.37
CA PHE A 4 5.13 -14.01 -7.02
C PHE A 4 5.65 -14.78 -8.24
N LEU A 5 4.95 -14.67 -9.37
CA LEU A 5 5.38 -15.27 -10.63
C LEU A 5 6.72 -14.68 -11.09
N GLY A 6 6.90 -13.37 -10.95
CA GLY A 6 8.16 -12.69 -11.27
C GLY A 6 9.32 -13.19 -10.40
N VAL A 7 9.12 -13.25 -9.08
CA VAL A 7 10.14 -13.78 -8.14
C VAL A 7 10.52 -15.22 -8.50
N LEU A 8 9.53 -16.08 -8.78
CA LEU A 8 9.79 -17.46 -9.16
C LEU A 8 10.62 -17.55 -10.44
N THR A 9 10.27 -16.78 -11.47
CA THR A 9 11.02 -16.73 -12.74
C THR A 9 12.46 -16.29 -12.52
N ILE A 10 12.68 -15.25 -11.71
CA ILE A 10 14.04 -14.78 -11.37
C ILE A 10 14.85 -15.89 -10.71
N LEU A 11 14.29 -16.56 -9.69
CA LEU A 11 14.97 -17.63 -8.98
C LEU A 11 15.33 -18.79 -9.93
N VAL A 12 14.39 -19.23 -10.77
CA VAL A 12 14.62 -20.34 -11.72
C VAL A 12 15.69 -19.96 -12.75
N CYS A 13 15.63 -18.76 -13.32
CA CYS A 13 16.62 -18.34 -14.32
C CYS A 13 18.01 -18.15 -13.72
N VAL A 14 18.13 -17.52 -12.55
CA VAL A 14 19.42 -17.23 -11.89
C VAL A 14 20.07 -18.52 -11.38
N PHE A 15 19.36 -19.31 -10.57
CA PHE A 15 19.92 -20.53 -10.00
C PHE A 15 20.02 -21.65 -11.04
N GLY A 16 19.01 -21.79 -11.91
CA GLY A 16 19.02 -22.78 -12.98
C GLY A 16 20.11 -22.52 -14.00
N GLY A 17 20.29 -21.26 -14.45
CA GLY A 17 21.37 -20.88 -15.34
C GLY A 17 22.75 -21.07 -14.73
N TYR A 18 22.93 -20.71 -13.45
CA TYR A 18 24.20 -20.89 -12.74
C TYR A 18 24.58 -22.37 -12.57
N MET A 19 23.61 -23.23 -12.24
CA MET A 19 23.83 -24.67 -12.16
C MET A 19 24.14 -25.28 -13.53
N TRP A 20 23.44 -24.84 -14.59
CA TRP A 20 23.71 -25.30 -15.95
C TRP A 20 25.11 -24.91 -16.42
N ALA A 21 25.60 -23.72 -16.04
CA ALA A 21 26.98 -23.31 -16.28
C ALA A 21 28.03 -24.09 -15.46
N GLY A 22 27.63 -25.08 -14.66
CA GLY A 22 28.53 -25.90 -13.82
C GLY A 22 28.88 -25.26 -12.47
N GLY A 23 28.17 -24.21 -12.08
CA GLY A 23 28.36 -23.51 -10.81
C GLY A 23 27.94 -24.36 -9.60
N LYS A 24 28.71 -24.28 -8.51
CA LYS A 24 28.37 -24.92 -7.24
C LYS A 24 27.58 -23.94 -6.37
N LEU A 25 26.34 -24.26 -6.02
CA LEU A 25 25.47 -23.37 -5.22
C LEU A 25 26.11 -22.93 -3.89
N GLY A 26 26.96 -23.76 -3.28
CA GLY A 26 27.69 -23.40 -2.07
C GLY A 26 28.68 -22.24 -2.24
N ALA A 27 29.14 -21.95 -3.46
CA ALA A 27 29.99 -20.81 -3.75
C ALA A 27 29.23 -19.48 -3.73
N ILE A 28 27.91 -19.49 -3.89
CA ILE A 28 27.04 -18.30 -3.80
C ILE A 28 26.85 -17.86 -2.33
N TRP A 29 27.02 -18.78 -1.38
CA TRP A 29 26.87 -18.49 0.04
C TRP A 29 28.13 -17.85 0.61
N GLN A 30 28.34 -16.57 0.30
CA GLN A 30 29.45 -15.77 0.79
C GLN A 30 28.95 -14.60 1.64
N PRO A 31 29.01 -14.69 2.99
CA PRO A 31 28.55 -13.63 3.88
C PRO A 31 29.21 -12.26 3.62
N ALA A 32 30.47 -12.25 3.17
CA ALA A 32 31.18 -11.03 2.83
C ALA A 32 30.56 -10.30 1.63
N GLU A 33 30.14 -11.03 0.59
CA GLU A 33 29.48 -10.42 -0.57
C GLU A 33 28.13 -9.81 -0.20
N PHE A 34 27.37 -10.44 0.69
CA PHE A 34 26.13 -9.83 1.21
C PHE A 34 26.39 -8.48 1.88
N LEU A 35 27.44 -8.39 2.72
CA LEU A 35 27.79 -7.13 3.37
C LEU A 35 28.22 -6.06 2.35
N ILE A 36 28.99 -6.44 1.34
CA ILE A 36 29.44 -5.53 0.27
C ILE A 36 28.23 -5.02 -0.53
N ILE A 37 27.37 -5.91 -1.02
CA ILE A 37 26.22 -5.57 -1.87
C ILE A 37 25.20 -4.75 -1.10
N ILE A 38 24.78 -5.24 0.09
CA ILE A 38 23.78 -4.55 0.91
C ILE A 38 24.34 -3.23 1.44
N GLY A 39 25.60 -3.21 1.88
CA GLY A 39 26.27 -2.00 2.36
C GLY A 39 26.40 -0.93 1.27
N ALA A 40 26.80 -1.32 0.05
CA ALA A 40 26.89 -0.40 -1.08
C ALA A 40 25.51 0.14 -1.49
N ALA A 41 24.49 -0.73 -1.54
CA ALA A 41 23.11 -0.32 -1.87
C ALA A 41 22.51 0.61 -0.81
N ALA A 42 22.72 0.33 0.48
CA ALA A 42 22.28 1.20 1.56
C ALA A 42 23.03 2.54 1.54
N GLY A 43 24.34 2.51 1.33
CA GLY A 43 25.17 3.71 1.21
C GLY A 43 24.77 4.58 0.01
N SER A 44 24.49 3.99 -1.14
CA SER A 44 24.04 4.73 -2.33
C SER A 44 22.67 5.36 -2.12
N LEU A 45 21.75 4.69 -1.41
CA LEU A 45 20.46 5.26 -1.04
C LEU A 45 20.63 6.48 -0.12
N ILE A 46 21.53 6.41 0.87
CA ILE A 46 21.81 7.52 1.79
C ILE A 46 22.43 8.71 1.07
N ILE A 47 23.38 8.47 0.17
CA ILE A 47 24.04 9.53 -0.61
C ILE A 47 23.06 10.15 -1.62
N GLY A 48 22.21 9.33 -2.24
CA GLY A 48 21.34 9.76 -3.34
C GLY A 48 20.05 10.45 -2.92
N ASN A 49 19.70 10.45 -1.62
CA ASN A 49 18.39 10.95 -1.16
C ASN A 49 18.51 11.87 0.06
N PRO A 50 17.68 12.91 0.14
CA PRO A 50 17.61 13.75 1.33
C PRO A 50 16.99 13.00 2.53
N PRO A 51 17.26 13.43 3.78
CA PRO A 51 16.85 12.69 4.98
C PRO A 51 15.34 12.46 5.15
N HIS A 52 14.49 13.36 4.64
CA HIS A 52 13.04 13.21 4.71
C HIS A 52 12.54 12.04 3.83
N VAL A 53 13.10 11.89 2.62
CA VAL A 53 12.78 10.78 1.71
C VAL A 53 13.15 9.44 2.34
N LEU A 54 14.32 9.34 2.97
CA LEU A 54 14.75 8.11 3.65
C LEU A 54 13.79 7.71 4.79
N LYS A 55 13.28 8.71 5.52
CA LYS A 55 12.34 8.49 6.62
C LYS A 55 10.98 7.99 6.12
N GLU A 56 10.46 8.59 5.06
CA GLU A 56 9.20 8.17 4.43
C GLU A 56 9.34 6.79 3.77
N MET A 57 10.44 6.54 3.07
CA MET A 57 10.71 5.26 2.43
C MET A 57 10.68 4.12 3.46
N ARG A 58 11.26 4.33 4.65
CA ARG A 58 11.21 3.35 5.76
C ARG A 58 9.77 3.02 6.20
N GLN A 59 8.86 3.99 6.15
CA GLN A 59 7.45 3.78 6.49
C GLN A 59 6.69 3.05 5.37
N GLN A 60 7.06 3.26 4.12
CA GLN A 60 6.39 2.71 2.93
C GLN A 60 6.87 1.30 2.55
N VAL A 61 8.11 0.92 2.87
CA VAL A 61 8.63 -0.45 2.63
C VAL A 61 7.69 -1.55 3.14
N PRO A 62 7.24 -1.54 4.42
CA PRO A 62 6.33 -2.58 4.90
C PRO A 62 4.96 -2.56 4.20
N ALA A 63 4.49 -1.39 3.75
CA ALA A 63 3.24 -1.25 3.02
C ALA A 63 3.31 -1.84 1.60
N THR A 64 4.50 -1.97 1.01
CA THR A 64 4.66 -2.60 -0.32
C THR A 64 4.62 -4.14 -0.25
N ILE A 65 4.99 -4.69 0.91
CA ILE A 65 5.05 -6.13 1.19
C ILE A 65 3.69 -6.65 1.65
N LYS A 66 2.99 -5.91 2.52
CA LYS A 66 1.57 -6.12 2.76
C LYS A 66 0.85 -5.79 1.45
N GLY A 67 0.45 -6.81 0.69
CA GLY A 67 -0.36 -6.61 -0.52
C GLY A 67 -1.62 -5.80 -0.19
N PRO A 68 -2.30 -5.24 -1.21
CA PRO A 68 -3.54 -4.52 -0.97
C PRO A 68 -4.53 -5.45 -0.28
N THR A 69 -4.75 -5.21 1.01
CA THR A 69 -5.82 -5.86 1.76
C THR A 69 -7.09 -5.16 1.30
N GLU A 70 -7.88 -5.87 0.50
CA GLU A 70 -9.28 -5.53 0.21
C GLU A 70 -9.55 -4.26 -0.60
N GLU A 71 -8.64 -3.88 -1.51
CA GLU A 71 -8.85 -2.74 -2.44
C GLU A 71 -10.24 -2.79 -3.12
N TYR A 72 -10.69 -3.95 -3.57
CA TYR A 72 -11.98 -4.09 -4.25
C TYR A 72 -13.18 -3.77 -3.33
N GLU A 73 -13.21 -4.36 -2.13
CA GLU A 73 -14.29 -4.15 -1.17
C GLU A 73 -14.27 -2.72 -0.64
N TYR A 74 -13.08 -2.19 -0.36
CA TYR A 74 -12.87 -0.79 -0.01
C TYR A 74 -13.39 0.18 -1.08
N TYR A 75 -13.06 -0.04 -2.36
CA TYR A 75 -13.58 0.80 -3.45
C TYR A 75 -15.09 0.68 -3.61
N MET A 76 -15.65 -0.51 -3.40
CA MET A 76 -17.09 -0.71 -3.41
C MET A 76 -17.78 0.05 -2.27
N GLU A 77 -17.28 -0.05 -1.03
CA GLU A 77 -17.78 0.71 0.12
C GLU A 77 -17.69 2.21 -0.12
N LEU A 78 -16.56 2.69 -0.67
CA LEU A 78 -16.38 4.10 -1.00
C LEU A 78 -17.40 4.60 -2.03
N MET A 79 -17.59 3.85 -3.12
CA MET A 79 -18.59 4.22 -4.14
C MET A 79 -20.02 4.19 -3.58
N ALA A 80 -20.33 3.22 -2.71
CA ALA A 80 -21.62 3.12 -2.06
C ALA A 80 -21.87 4.25 -1.05
N LEU A 81 -20.85 4.66 -0.28
CA LEU A 81 -20.90 5.82 0.59
C LEU A 81 -21.19 7.10 -0.21
N LEU A 82 -20.40 7.36 -1.26
CA LEU A 82 -20.57 8.56 -2.09
C LEU A 82 -21.95 8.59 -2.74
N ASN A 83 -22.44 7.45 -3.23
CA ASN A 83 -23.79 7.37 -3.79
C ASN A 83 -24.87 7.66 -2.73
N ASN A 84 -24.74 7.12 -1.51
CA ASN A 84 -25.67 7.39 -0.42
C ASN A 84 -25.68 8.87 -0.02
N LEU A 85 -24.51 9.53 0.03
CA LEU A 85 -24.42 10.97 0.31
C LEU A 85 -25.12 11.79 -0.78
N LEU A 86 -24.89 11.47 -2.05
CA LEU A 86 -25.54 12.14 -3.19
C LEU A 86 -27.05 11.90 -3.23
N GLU A 87 -27.50 10.67 -2.99
CA GLU A 87 -28.93 10.34 -2.92
C GLU A 87 -29.61 11.03 -1.75
N THR A 88 -28.94 11.14 -0.60
CA THR A 88 -29.42 11.86 0.57
C THR A 88 -29.54 13.35 0.27
N ALA A 89 -28.53 13.96 -0.38
CA ALA A 89 -28.59 15.34 -0.85
C ALA A 89 -29.77 15.58 -1.80
N ARG A 90 -29.98 14.67 -2.75
CA ARG A 90 -31.05 14.76 -3.75
C ARG A 90 -32.45 14.57 -3.16
N SER A 91 -32.62 13.65 -2.22
CA SER A 91 -33.94 13.25 -1.69
C SER A 91 -34.38 14.04 -0.46
N ARG A 92 -33.46 14.33 0.46
CA ARG A 92 -33.72 15.00 1.75
C ARG A 92 -33.20 16.44 1.81
N GLY A 93 -32.40 16.84 0.82
CA GLY A 93 -31.81 18.18 0.72
C GLY A 93 -30.51 18.34 1.52
N PHE A 94 -29.74 19.38 1.17
CA PHE A 94 -28.42 19.66 1.75
C PHE A 94 -28.42 19.82 3.27
N LYS A 95 -29.48 20.42 3.85
CA LYS A 95 -29.56 20.63 5.31
C LYS A 95 -29.52 19.32 6.12
N PHE A 96 -30.07 18.24 5.56
CA PHE A 96 -30.00 16.93 6.20
C PHE A 96 -28.59 16.34 6.06
N LEU A 97 -27.95 16.54 4.90
CA LEU A 97 -26.57 16.12 4.65
C LEU A 97 -25.57 16.84 5.57
N ASP A 98 -25.73 18.14 5.81
CA ASP A 98 -24.82 18.93 6.66
C ASP A 98 -24.66 18.31 8.06
N SER A 99 -25.75 17.79 8.63
CA SER A 99 -25.71 17.10 9.93
C SER A 99 -24.85 15.83 9.94
N HIS A 100 -24.67 15.19 8.78
CA HIS A 100 -23.79 14.03 8.60
C HIS A 100 -22.35 14.43 8.27
N ILE A 101 -22.12 15.61 7.70
CA ILE A 101 -20.81 16.15 7.34
C ILE A 101 -20.12 16.80 8.55
N GLU A 102 -20.86 17.51 9.41
CA GLU A 102 -20.32 18.15 10.62
C GLU A 102 -19.86 17.13 11.68
N ALA A 103 -20.49 15.96 11.72
CA ALA A 103 -20.21 14.90 12.68
C ALA A 103 -20.15 13.51 12.00
N PRO A 104 -19.14 13.25 11.14
CA PRO A 104 -19.06 12.02 10.36
C PRO A 104 -18.89 10.78 11.25
N GLU A 105 -18.23 10.90 12.41
CA GLU A 105 -18.05 9.80 13.38
C GLU A 105 -19.36 9.32 14.02
N GLN A 106 -20.38 10.19 14.08
CA GLN A 106 -21.69 9.88 14.65
C GLN A 106 -22.74 9.62 13.57
N SER A 107 -22.36 9.78 12.30
CA SER A 107 -23.25 9.67 11.17
C SER A 107 -23.58 8.21 10.87
N SER A 108 -24.87 7.90 10.83
CA SER A 108 -25.36 6.59 10.41
C SER A 108 -24.97 6.24 8.97
N ILE A 109 -24.68 7.22 8.11
CA ILE A 109 -24.25 6.98 6.72
C ILE A 109 -22.79 6.52 6.69
N PHE A 110 -21.89 7.17 7.44
CA PHE A 110 -20.47 6.80 7.48
C PHE A 110 -20.24 5.51 8.26
N LEU A 111 -20.98 5.29 9.36
CA LEU A 111 -20.88 4.07 10.16
C LEU A 111 -21.35 2.78 9.44
N MET A 112 -22.07 2.91 8.33
CA MET A 112 -22.43 1.75 7.47
C MET A 112 -21.25 1.20 6.66
N PHE A 113 -20.16 1.96 6.53
CA PHE A 113 -19.01 1.61 5.68
C PHE A 113 -17.73 1.58 6.53
N PRO A 114 -17.52 0.52 7.33
CA PRO A 114 -16.45 0.48 8.33
C PRO A 114 -15.07 0.63 7.70
N GLN A 115 -14.80 0.04 6.53
CA GLN A 115 -13.47 0.10 5.92
C GLN A 115 -13.10 1.52 5.47
N VAL A 116 -14.09 2.32 5.10
CA VAL A 116 -13.89 3.73 4.74
C VAL A 116 -13.87 4.62 5.99
N SER A 117 -14.67 4.29 7.01
CA SER A 117 -14.79 5.07 8.25
C SER A 117 -13.52 5.06 9.13
N GLU A 118 -12.65 4.07 8.95
CA GLU A 118 -11.37 4.00 9.67
C GLU A 118 -10.33 4.98 9.08
N ASP A 119 -10.47 5.36 7.80
CA ASP A 119 -9.57 6.31 7.14
C ASP A 119 -10.00 7.75 7.40
N HIS A 120 -9.45 8.31 8.48
CA HIS A 120 -9.73 9.68 8.91
C HIS A 120 -9.34 10.71 7.85
N ARG A 121 -8.28 10.47 7.06
CA ARG A 121 -7.86 11.41 6.00
C ARG A 121 -8.87 11.44 4.87
N LEU A 122 -9.37 10.29 4.48
CA LEU A 122 -10.37 10.18 3.43
C LEU A 122 -11.70 10.81 3.88
N ILE A 123 -12.14 10.55 5.12
CA ILE A 123 -13.35 11.19 5.66
C ILE A 123 -13.21 12.71 5.65
N SER A 124 -12.10 13.25 6.18
CA SER A 124 -11.87 14.70 6.17
C SER A 124 -11.94 15.28 4.75
N PHE A 125 -11.42 14.57 3.75
CA PHE A 125 -11.49 14.98 2.35
C PHE A 125 -12.92 14.94 1.76
N ILE A 126 -13.74 13.97 2.16
CA ILE A 126 -15.13 13.86 1.71
C ILE A 126 -16.03 14.93 2.36
N THR A 127 -15.70 15.32 3.59
CA THR A 127 -16.46 16.32 4.37
C THR A 127 -16.03 17.76 4.14
N ASP A 128 -14.88 17.99 3.50
CA ASP A 128 -14.43 19.30 3.01
C ASP A 128 -15.26 19.79 1.81
#